data_AF-A0A831ZUK8-F1
#
_entry.id   AF-A0A831ZUK8-F1
#
_cell.length_a   1.000
_cell.length_b   1.000
_cell.length_c   1.000
_cell.angle_alpha   90.00
_cell.angle_beta   90.00
_cell.angle_gamma   90.00
#
_symmetry.space_group_name_H-M   'P 1'
#
loop_
_entity.id
_entity.type
_entity.pdbx_description
1 polymer ?
#
loop_
_entity_poly.entity_id
_entity_poly.type
_entity_poly.pdbx_seq_one_letter_code
_entity_poly.pdbx_strand_id
1 'polypeptide(L)'
;MFELIKKVFVLQFLFIVTLTTLTCKKSPTEPNGNLQPGRRDYVWSIDSITRPGFPDIQSIWGSSPTDVWGAGFSMDVRDCLWHFDGKSWKRATAGTPIT
;
A
#
# COMPACT_ATOMS: atom_id res chain seq x y z
N MET A 1 9.29 -37.01 -37.09
CA MET A 1 8.94 -35.57 -37.07
C MET A 1 7.66 -35.29 -36.29
N PHE A 2 6.50 -35.90 -36.64
CA PHE A 2 5.23 -35.72 -35.91
C PHE A 2 5.28 -36.05 -34.41
N GLU A 3 5.96 -37.14 -34.01
CA GLU A 3 6.07 -37.54 -32.60
C GLU A 3 6.96 -36.60 -31.76
N LEU A 4 7.91 -35.89 -32.39
CA LEU A 4 8.74 -34.89 -31.71
C LEU A 4 7.90 -33.63 -31.41
N ILE A 5 7.06 -33.22 -32.35
CA ILE A 5 6.18 -32.06 -32.22
C ILE A 5 5.14 -32.27 -31.11
N LYS A 6 4.53 -33.47 -31.02
CA LYS A 6 3.61 -33.82 -29.93
C LYS A 6 4.27 -33.73 -28.55
N LYS A 7 5.52 -34.21 -28.42
CA LYS A 7 6.27 -34.14 -27.15
C LYS A 7 6.56 -32.70 -26.73
N VAL A 8 6.87 -31.80 -27.67
CA VAL A 8 7.08 -30.37 -27.38
C VAL A 8 5.81 -29.72 -26.84
N PHE A 9 4.65 -29.99 -27.44
CA PHE A 9 3.37 -29.47 -26.94
C PHE A 9 3.01 -30.03 -25.55
N VAL A 10 3.26 -31.31 -25.29
CA VAL A 10 3.07 -31.92 -23.97
C VAL A 10 3.99 -31.29 -22.92
N LEU A 11 5.27 -31.04 -23.26
CA LEU A 11 6.24 -30.37 -22.39
C LEU A 11 5.85 -28.92 -22.09
N GLN A 12 5.38 -28.17 -23.10
CA GLN A 12 4.88 -26.80 -22.91
C GLN A 12 3.66 -26.76 -22.00
N PHE A 13 2.70 -27.67 -22.20
CA PHE A 13 1.53 -27.78 -21.35
C PHE A 13 1.90 -28.11 -19.90
N LEU A 14 2.80 -29.08 -19.69
CA LEU A 14 3.31 -29.43 -18.37
C LEU A 14 4.06 -28.27 -17.70
N PHE A 15 4.83 -27.48 -18.46
CA PHE A 15 5.53 -26.30 -17.96
C PHE A 15 4.55 -25.19 -17.54
N ILE A 16 3.50 -24.96 -18.33
CA ILE A 16 2.46 -23.98 -17.99
C ILE A 16 1.68 -24.42 -16.75
N VAL A 17 1.30 -25.70 -16.64
CA VAL A 17 0.59 -26.24 -15.46
C VAL A 17 1.46 -26.18 -14.20
N THR A 18 2.77 -26.39 -14.31
CA THR A 18 3.68 -26.23 -13.18
C THR A 18 3.85 -24.75 -12.80
N LEU A 19 3.94 -23.83 -13.75
CA LEU A 19 3.96 -22.39 -13.47
C LEU A 19 2.68 -21.90 -12.77
N THR A 20 1.51 -22.34 -13.21
CA THR A 20 0.22 -21.90 -12.64
C THR A 20 0.00 -22.43 -11.22
N THR A 21 0.54 -23.61 -10.90
CA THR A 21 0.45 -24.18 -9.54
C THR A 21 1.47 -23.60 -8.56
N LEU A 22 2.56 -22.99 -9.06
CA LEU A 22 3.59 -22.34 -8.23
C LEU A 22 3.25 -20.88 -7.86
N THR A 23 2.44 -20.18 -8.67
CA THR A 23 2.15 -18.75 -8.48
C THR A 23 1.04 -18.45 -7.45
N CYS A 24 0.10 -19.38 -7.21
CA CYS A 24 -1.07 -19.14 -6.36
C CYS A 24 -1.15 -20.09 -5.16
N LYS A 25 -0.29 -19.89 -4.14
CA LYS A 25 -0.42 -20.64 -2.88
C LYS A 25 -0.67 -19.80 -1.63
N LYS A 26 -0.60 -18.47 -1.66
CA LYS A 26 -0.79 -17.66 -0.44
C LYS A 26 -1.57 -16.38 -0.75
N SER A 27 -2.68 -16.17 -0.05
CA SER A 27 -3.40 -14.89 -0.06
C SER A 27 -2.53 -13.85 0.66
N PRO A 28 -2.35 -12.62 0.13
CA PRO A 28 -1.45 -11.63 0.73
C PRO A 28 -1.88 -11.18 2.13
N THR A 29 -3.13 -11.44 2.52
CA THR A 29 -3.69 -11.05 3.81
C THR A 29 -3.75 -12.17 4.84
N GLU A 30 -3.39 -13.41 4.46
CA GLU A 30 -3.41 -14.53 5.41
C GLU A 30 -2.25 -14.42 6.40
N PRO A 31 -2.51 -14.54 7.72
CA PRO A 31 -1.47 -14.63 8.73
C PRO A 31 -0.56 -15.83 8.45
N ASN A 32 0.73 -15.55 8.23
CA ASN A 32 1.75 -16.58 8.16
C ASN A 32 1.91 -17.24 9.53
N GLY A 33 1.33 -18.43 9.70
CA GLY A 33 1.58 -19.30 10.84
C GLY A 33 0.79 -18.96 12.11
N ASN A 34 1.16 -19.63 13.21
CA ASN A 34 0.49 -19.49 14.51
C ASN A 34 1.02 -18.24 15.23
N LEU A 35 0.60 -17.06 14.77
CA LEU A 35 1.02 -15.78 15.34
C LEU A 35 0.41 -15.61 16.74
N GLN A 36 1.25 -15.53 17.77
CA GLN A 36 0.79 -15.08 19.08
C GLN A 36 0.41 -13.59 19.00
N PRO A 37 -0.63 -13.15 19.72
CA PRO A 37 -0.95 -11.74 19.80
C PRO A 37 0.28 -10.95 20.26
N GLY A 38 0.71 -9.98 19.45
CA GLY A 38 1.79 -9.08 19.84
C GLY A 38 1.44 -8.27 21.10
N ARG A 39 2.40 -7.46 21.57
CA ARG A 39 2.16 -6.43 22.59
C ARG A 39 0.87 -5.66 22.28
N ARG A 40 0.03 -5.42 23.28
CA ARG A 40 -1.24 -4.66 23.17
C ARG A 40 -1.23 -3.37 23.98
N ASP A 41 -0.09 -3.00 24.53
CA ASP A 41 0.17 -1.82 25.35
C ASP A 41 0.58 -0.61 24.49
N TYR A 42 0.02 -0.49 23.30
CA TYR A 42 0.26 0.68 22.45
C TYR A 42 -0.33 1.93 23.11
N VAL A 43 0.50 2.96 23.26
CA VAL A 43 0.08 4.27 23.74
C VAL A 43 -0.06 5.18 22.53
N TRP A 44 -1.23 5.79 22.38
CA TRP A 44 -1.46 6.80 21.35
C TRP A 44 -0.65 8.05 21.66
N SER A 45 0.13 8.52 20.69
CA SER A 45 0.73 9.84 20.71
C SER A 45 0.00 10.74 19.73
N ILE A 46 -0.25 11.98 20.13
CA ILE A 46 -0.76 13.01 19.21
C ILE A 46 0.37 13.34 18.24
N ASP A 47 0.12 13.15 16.95
CA ASP A 47 0.93 13.72 15.87
C ASP A 47 0.15 14.88 15.27
N SER A 48 0.80 16.04 15.11
CA SER A 48 0.12 17.30 14.79
C SER A 48 0.51 17.80 13.41
N ILE A 49 -0.49 17.94 12.54
CA ILE A 49 -0.37 18.80 11.36
C ILE A 49 -0.41 20.25 11.85
N THR A 50 0.76 20.85 12.07
CA THR A 50 0.87 22.21 12.64
C THR A 50 0.72 23.27 11.54
N ARG A 51 -0.50 23.75 11.30
CA ARG A 51 -0.77 24.93 10.46
C ARG A 51 -1.93 25.80 10.97
N PRO A 52 -1.90 27.12 10.67
CA PRO A 52 -3.07 27.98 10.81
C PRO A 52 -4.17 27.53 9.84
N GLY A 53 -5.39 27.36 10.34
CA GLY A 53 -6.47 26.69 9.62
C GLY A 53 -6.36 25.19 9.86
N PHE A 54 -7.23 24.64 10.69
CA PHE A 54 -7.26 23.21 10.99
C PHE A 54 -7.59 22.45 9.70
N PRO A 55 -6.65 21.70 9.09
CA PRO A 55 -7.02 20.86 7.96
C PRO A 55 -7.95 19.77 8.48
N ASP A 56 -9.18 19.78 8.01
CA ASP A 56 -10.18 18.77 8.37
C ASP A 56 -9.90 17.50 7.55
N ILE A 57 -9.02 16.63 8.06
CA ILE A 57 -8.69 15.36 7.41
C ILE A 57 -9.87 14.40 7.56
N GLN A 58 -10.64 14.26 6.49
CA GLN A 58 -11.85 13.45 6.44
C GLN A 58 -11.58 12.01 5.96
N SER A 59 -10.41 11.77 5.37
CA SER A 59 -10.04 10.47 4.81
C SER A 59 -8.55 10.19 4.97
N ILE A 60 -8.22 8.92 5.18
CA ILE A 60 -6.85 8.43 5.32
C ILE A 60 -6.66 7.15 4.52
N TRP A 61 -5.49 7.00 3.90
CA TRP A 61 -5.05 5.79 3.21
C TRP A 61 -3.57 5.58 3.43
N GLY A 62 -3.07 4.34 3.43
CA GLY A 62 -1.64 4.07 3.52
C GLY A 62 -1.24 2.72 2.94
N SER A 63 -0.06 2.68 2.33
CA SER A 63 0.53 1.46 1.75
C SER A 63 1.57 0.82 2.67
N SER A 64 2.18 1.62 3.55
CA SER A 64 3.22 1.20 4.49
C SER A 64 3.32 2.20 5.67
N PRO A 65 4.05 1.88 6.75
CA PRO A 65 4.25 2.82 7.86
C PRO A 65 4.95 4.13 7.48
N THR A 66 5.57 4.19 6.30
CA THR A 66 6.29 5.37 5.79
C THR A 66 5.61 6.01 4.57
N ASP A 67 4.39 5.56 4.23
CA ASP A 67 3.63 6.07 3.10
C ASP A 67 2.14 6.10 3.45
N VAL A 68 1.74 7.19 4.09
CA VAL A 68 0.36 7.43 4.53
C VAL A 68 -0.09 8.78 4.00
N TRP A 69 -1.33 8.85 3.51
CA TRP A 69 -1.94 9.99 2.88
C TRP A 69 -3.20 10.39 3.64
N GLY A 70 -3.35 11.69 3.89
CA GLY A 70 -4.53 12.29 4.48
C GLY A 70 -5.13 13.30 3.51
N ALA A 71 -6.42 13.19 3.23
CA ALA A 71 -7.15 14.12 2.39
C ALA A 71 -8.37 14.70 3.11
N GLY A 72 -8.64 15.98 2.84
CA GLY A 72 -9.58 16.75 3.64
C GLY A 72 -9.96 18.09 3.03
N PHE A 73 -10.74 18.85 3.79
CA PHE A 73 -11.15 20.20 3.42
C PHE A 73 -10.25 21.25 4.09
N SER A 74 -9.88 22.27 3.32
CA SER A 74 -9.22 23.48 3.80
C SER A 74 -9.61 24.67 2.94
N MET A 75 -9.39 25.88 3.46
CA MET A 75 -9.57 27.14 2.73
C MET A 75 -8.56 27.28 1.58
N ASP A 76 -7.38 26.68 1.71
CA ASP A 76 -6.35 26.64 0.68
C ASP A 76 -6.22 25.21 0.15
N VAL A 77 -6.37 25.03 -1.16
CA VAL A 77 -6.25 23.72 -1.82
C VAL A 77 -4.90 23.04 -1.54
N ARG A 78 -3.86 23.82 -1.25
CA ARG A 78 -2.54 23.27 -0.89
C ARG A 78 -2.55 22.52 0.43
N ASP A 79 -3.53 22.80 1.28
CA ASP A 79 -3.70 22.18 2.59
C ASP A 79 -4.79 21.09 2.59
N CYS A 80 -5.31 20.69 1.41
CA CYS A 80 -6.29 19.60 1.27
C CYS A 80 -5.65 18.20 1.18
N LEU A 81 -4.35 18.11 0.88
CA LEU A 81 -3.66 16.83 0.70
C LEU A 81 -2.31 16.79 1.45
N TRP A 82 -2.17 15.79 2.30
CA TRP A 82 -1.05 15.59 3.20
C TRP A 82 -0.44 14.21 3.06
N HIS A 83 0.88 14.15 3.19
CA HIS A 83 1.66 12.92 3.13
C HIS A 83 2.51 12.77 4.39
N PHE A 84 2.52 11.58 4.98
CA PHE A 84 3.33 11.21 6.12
C PHE A 84 4.40 10.21 5.68
N ASP A 85 5.66 10.60 5.90
CA ASP A 85 6.85 9.86 5.47
C ASP A 85 7.38 8.87 6.53
N GLY A 86 6.57 8.56 7.55
CA GLY A 86 7.01 7.77 8.71
C GLY A 86 7.61 8.59 9.84
N LYS A 87 7.83 9.89 9.63
CA LYS A 87 8.39 10.81 10.63
C LYS A 87 7.57 12.08 10.81
N SER A 88 7.01 12.62 9.73
CA SER A 88 6.32 13.90 9.75
C SER A 88 5.30 14.05 8.61
N TRP A 89 4.24 14.81 8.88
CA TRP A 89 3.25 15.21 7.87
C TRP A 89 3.73 16.43 7.07
N LYS A 90 3.59 16.36 5.75
CA LYS A 90 3.94 17.44 4.81
C LYS A 90 2.83 17.62 3.78
N ARG A 91 2.71 18.83 3.25
CA ARG A 91 1.78 19.10 2.14
C ARG A 91 2.30 18.42 0.89
N ALA A 92 1.45 17.63 0.26
CA ALA A 92 1.79 16.96 -1.00
C ALA A 92 1.93 17.95 -2.17
N THR A 93 1.27 19.10 -2.07
CA THR A 93 1.22 20.17 -3.08
C THR A 93 2.30 21.24 -2.88
N ALA A 94 3.25 21.03 -1.96
CA ALA A 94 4.33 21.99 -1.75
C ALA A 94 5.14 22.16 -3.05
N GLY A 95 5.08 23.35 -3.65
CA GLY A 95 5.79 23.66 -4.90
C GLY A 95 4.98 23.42 -6.18
N THR A 96 3.74 22.96 -6.10
CA THR A 96 2.85 22.88 -7.27
C THR A 96 2.15 24.23 -7.49
N PRO A 97 2.21 24.81 -8.71
CA PRO A 97 1.41 25.98 -9.05
C PRO A 97 -0.09 25.69 -8.88
N ILE A 98 -0.80 26.60 -8.21
CA ILE A 98 -2.27 26.62 -8.20
C ILE A 98 -2.73 27.33 -9.47
N THR A 99 -2.89 26.57 -10.54
CA THR A 99 -3.52 27.02 -11.79
C THR A 99 -5.00 26.75 -11.76
#